data_AF-A0A2W4LEG4-F1
#
_entry.id   AF-A0A2W4LEG4-F1
#
_cell.length_a   1.000
_cell.length_b   1.000
_cell.length_c   1.000
_cell.angle_alpha   90.00
_cell.angle_beta   90.00
_cell.angle_gamma   90.00
#
_symmetry.space_group_name_H-M   'P 1'
#
loop_
_entity.id
_entity.type
_entity.pdbx_description
1 polymer ?
#
loop_
_entity_poly.entity_id
_entity_poly.type
_entity_poly.pdbx_seq_one_letter_code
_entity_poly.pdbx_strand_id
1 'polypeptide(L)' 'PACPRLGSVRNALIIEFHSQDVEWWDALVTGEEGLIHNGYIQLSDRPGHGLELNEDVARAHLQEGSTFFE' A
#
# COMPACT_ATOMS: atom_id res chain seq x y z
N PRO A 1 2.03 -8.25 -10.30
CA PRO A 1 2.47 -7.03 -11.01
C PRO A 1 2.44 -5.85 -10.02
N ALA A 2 3.60 -5.43 -9.52
CA ALA A 2 3.69 -4.40 -8.49
C ALA A 2 3.23 -3.01 -8.97
N CYS A 3 3.15 -2.07 -8.01
CA CYS A 3 2.87 -0.62 -8.15
C CYS A 3 3.14 -0.04 -9.55
N PRO A 4 2.28 0.86 -10.10
CA PRO A 4 2.28 1.25 -11.52
C PRO A 4 3.64 1.66 -12.11
N ARG A 5 4.52 2.28 -11.30
CA ARG A 5 5.88 2.63 -11.71
C ARG A 5 6.69 1.39 -12.10
N LEU A 6 6.68 0.35 -11.26
CA LEU A 6 7.42 -0.87 -11.51
C LEU A 6 6.85 -1.63 -12.71
N GLY A 7 5.51 -1.67 -12.84
CA GLY A 7 4.82 -2.26 -13.98
C GLY A 7 5.19 -1.61 -15.33
N SER A 8 5.70 -0.38 -15.33
CA SER A 8 6.12 0.35 -16.52
C SER A 8 7.60 0.13 -16.91
N VAL A 9 8.39 -0.54 -16.06
CA VAL A 9 9.83 -0.74 -16.25
C VAL A 9 10.10 -2.17 -16.71
N ARG A 10 10.57 -2.33 -17.95
CA ARG A 10 10.73 -3.64 -18.61
C ARG A 10 11.70 -4.60 -17.92
N ASN A 11 12.66 -4.09 -17.16
CA ASN A 11 13.68 -4.88 -16.46
C ASN A 11 13.42 -4.95 -14.94
N ALA A 12 12.23 -4.53 -14.48
CA ALA A 12 11.83 -4.77 -13.11
C ALA A 12 11.39 -6.22 -12.93
N LEU A 13 11.96 -6.90 -11.93
CA LEU A 13 11.70 -8.32 -11.67
C LEU A 13 10.91 -8.54 -10.38
N ILE A 14 11.29 -7.84 -9.31
CA ILE A 14 10.71 -7.94 -7.96
C ILE A 14 10.67 -6.56 -7.30
N ILE A 15 9.83 -6.41 -6.28
CA ILE A 15 9.82 -5.25 -5.38
C ILE A 15 9.95 -5.72 -3.94
N GLU A 16 10.66 -4.93 -3.16
CA GLU A 16 10.83 -5.14 -1.74
C GLU A 16 9.52 -4.98 -0.97
N PHE A 17 9.31 -5.83 0.04
CA PHE A 17 8.25 -5.71 1.02
C PHE A 17 8.81 -6.02 2.41
N HIS A 18 8.75 -5.04 3.31
CA HIS A 18 9.39 -5.09 4.64
C HIS A 18 8.38 -4.80 5.77
N SER A 19 7.11 -5.12 5.56
CA SER A 19 6.02 -4.87 6.52
C SER A 19 5.17 -6.10 6.81
N GLN A 20 5.70 -7.29 6.53
CA GLN A 20 5.02 -8.57 6.79
C GLN A 20 4.67 -8.79 8.28
N ASP A 21 5.43 -8.17 9.19
CA ASP A 21 5.26 -8.30 10.64
C ASP A 21 4.41 -7.16 11.23
N VAL A 22 3.85 -6.29 10.38
CA VAL A 22 3.04 -5.13 10.79
C VAL A 22 1.57 -5.46 10.57
N GLU A 23 0.89 -5.90 11.64
CA GLU A 23 -0.48 -6.43 11.58
C GLU A 23 -1.51 -5.45 10.96
N TRP A 24 -1.29 -4.15 11.14
CA TRP A 24 -2.19 -3.10 10.63
C TRP A 24 -1.84 -2.59 9.24
N TRP A 25 -0.75 -3.08 8.61
CA TRP A 25 -0.26 -2.54 7.35
C TRP A 25 -1.27 -2.68 6.21
N ASP A 26 -1.91 -3.84 6.08
CA ASP A 26 -2.95 -4.06 5.07
C ASP A 26 -4.18 -3.18 5.32
N ALA A 27 -4.46 -2.84 6.58
CA ALA A 27 -5.61 -2.02 6.96
C ALA A 27 -5.42 -0.52 6.64
N LEU A 28 -4.22 -0.07 6.26
CA LEU A 28 -3.94 1.31 5.84
C LEU A 28 -4.67 1.71 4.56
N VAL A 29 -5.08 0.76 3.74
CA VAL A 29 -5.76 1.02 2.47
C VAL A 29 -7.21 0.57 2.58
N THR A 30 -8.15 1.42 2.13
CA THR A 30 -9.56 1.03 2.01
C THR A 30 -9.77 0.20 0.74
N GLY A 31 -10.47 -0.93 0.80
CA GLY A 31 -10.78 -1.74 -0.38
C GLY A 31 -10.78 -3.25 -0.09
N GLU A 32 -10.46 -4.05 -1.12
CA GLU A 32 -10.34 -5.51 -1.01
C GLU A 32 -9.30 -5.92 0.05
N GLU A 33 -9.50 -7.10 0.63
CA GLU A 33 -8.68 -7.65 1.72
C GLU A 33 -7.23 -7.88 1.30
N GLY A 34 -6.34 -6.94 1.64
CA GLY A 34 -4.90 -7.04 1.50
C GLY A 34 -4.38 -6.60 0.13
N LEU A 35 -3.27 -5.85 0.12
CA LEU A 35 -2.67 -5.36 -1.14
C LEU A 35 -1.86 -6.46 -1.87
N ILE A 36 -1.35 -7.43 -1.10
CA ILE A 36 -0.47 -8.50 -1.58
C ILE A 36 -1.21 -9.84 -1.45
N HIS A 37 -1.47 -10.47 -2.58
CA HIS A 37 -2.07 -11.81 -2.64
C HIS A 37 -1.05 -12.80 -3.17
N ASN A 38 -0.70 -13.81 -2.38
CA ASN A 38 0.26 -14.86 -2.75
C ASN A 38 1.61 -14.31 -3.27
N GLY A 39 2.09 -13.20 -2.70
CA GLY A 39 3.34 -12.55 -3.12
C GLY A 39 3.22 -11.66 -4.36
N TYR A 40 2.01 -11.43 -4.87
CA TYR A 40 1.75 -10.56 -6.00
C TYR A 40 0.82 -9.42 -5.62
N ILE A 41 1.11 -8.23 -6.14
CA ILE A 41 0.17 -7.10 -6.16
C ILE A 41 -0.55 -7.15 -7.51
N GLN A 42 -1.85 -6.85 -7.54
CA GLN A 42 -2.63 -6.67 -8.76
C GLN A 42 -2.76 -5.17 -9.04
N LEU A 43 -2.51 -4.76 -10.29
CA LEU A 43 -2.71 -3.36 -10.66
C LEU A 43 -4.18 -3.08 -10.97
N SER A 44 -4.65 -1.94 -10.48
CA SER A 44 -5.98 -1.40 -10.74
C SER A 44 -5.94 -0.44 -11.93
N ASP A 45 -7.01 -0.42 -12.73
CA ASP A 45 -7.20 0.55 -13.84
C ASP A 45 -7.74 1.91 -13.36
N ARG A 46 -8.06 2.05 -12.07
CA ARG A 46 -8.48 3.33 -11.48
C ARG A 46 -7.36 4.38 -11.60
N PRO A 47 -7.71 5.67 -11.79
CA PRO A 47 -6.72 6.75 -11.86
C PRO A 47 -5.80 6.83 -10.63
N GLY A 48 -4.61 7.40 -10.83
CA GLY A 48 -3.61 7.58 -9.78
C GLY A 48 -2.95 6.26 -9.36
N HIS A 49 -2.76 6.06 -8.06
CA HIS A 49 -2.23 4.81 -7.51
C HIS A 49 -3.27 3.69 -7.46
N GLY A 50 -4.55 3.99 -7.69
CA GLY A 50 -5.63 3.02 -7.58
C GLY A 50 -5.88 2.51 -6.15
N LEU A 51 -5.42 3.25 -5.14
CA LEU A 51 -5.57 2.98 -3.71
C LEU A 51 -6.14 4.22 -3.01
N GLU A 52 -6.78 4.01 -1.88
CA GLU A 52 -7.35 5.07 -1.05
C GLU A 52 -6.97 4.84 0.42
N LEU A 53 -6.59 5.92 1.11
CA LEU A 53 -6.03 5.86 2.46
C LEU A 53 -7.15 5.65 3.48
N ASN A 54 -6.97 4.68 4.37
CA ASN A 54 -7.80 4.54 5.55
C ASN A 54 -7.31 5.53 6.63
N GLU A 55 -7.95 6.69 6.68
CA GLU A 55 -7.58 7.75 7.64
C GLU A 55 -7.72 7.31 9.10
N ASP A 56 -8.66 6.43 9.43
CA ASP A 56 -8.87 5.95 10.81
C ASP A 56 -7.66 5.15 11.29
N VAL A 57 -7.18 4.21 10.46
CA VAL A 57 -5.98 3.41 10.74
C VAL A 57 -4.72 4.29 10.73
N ALA A 58 -4.62 5.22 9.77
CA ALA A 58 -3.49 6.12 9.68
C ALA A 58 -3.36 7.01 10.92
N ARG A 59 -4.48 7.58 11.41
CA ARG A 59 -4.52 8.38 12.64
C ARG A 59 -4.18 7.55 13.88
N ALA A 60 -4.66 6.31 13.96
CA ALA A 60 -4.40 5.42 15.10
C ALA A 60 -2.92 5.03 15.24
N HIS A 61 -2.15 5.05 14.14
CA HIS A 61 -0.75 4.63 14.11
C HIS A 61 0.22 5.79 13.79
N LEU A 62 -0.20 7.03 14.06
CA LEU A 62 0.69 8.19 13.94
C LEU A 62 1.91 8.06 14.83
N GLN A 63 3.04 8.53 14.32
CA GLN A 63 4.26 8.63 15.11
C GLN A 63 4.04 9.64 16.24
N GLU A 64 4.55 9.33 17.43
CA GLU A 64 4.47 10.24 18.58
C GLU A 64 5.07 11.61 18.24
N GLY A 65 4.31 12.68 18.48
CA GLY A 65 4.71 14.06 18.18
C GLY A 65 4.41 14.53 16.74
N SER A 66 3.74 13.72 15.91
CA SER A 66 3.30 14.10 14.57
C SER A 66 1.83 14.56 14.53
N THR A 67 1.49 15.40 13.56
CA THR A 67 0.12 15.84 13.24
C THR A 67 -0.38 15.15 11.98
N PHE A 68 -1.70 15.02 11.85
CA PHE A 68 -2.32 14.43 10.66
C PHE A 68 -2.72 15.50 9.65
N PHE A 69 -1.89 15.72 8.63
CA PHE A 69 -2.12 16.68 7.53
C PHE A 69 -2.36 18.15 7.95
N GLU A 70 -2.07 18.51 9.21
CA GLU A 70 -2.09 19.87 9.73
C GLU A 70 -0.70 20.50 9.75
#